data_AF-A0A1V5B4T3-F1
#
_entry.id   AF-A0A1V5B4T3-F1
#
_cell.length_a   1.000
_cell.length_b   1.000
_cell.length_c   1.000
_cell.angle_alpha   90.00
_cell.angle_beta   90.00
_cell.angle_gamma   90.00
#
_symmetry.space_group_name_H-M   'P 1'
#
loop_
_entity.id
_entity.type
_entity.pdbx_description
1 polymer ?
#
loop_
_entity_poly.entity_id
_entity_poly.type
_entity_poly.pdbx_seq_one_letter_code
_entity_poly.pdbx_strand_id
1 'polypeptide(L)'
;MTNSKFAFAILTLLLACGLAESAEQDMRIVNPSALTAGKALAASVSTANEALSLNDMAALTQFDGAIWGAGKNQIAQFDTQGIMLKSSALPLSQVAGIAAYEGGTILVGSSPDNTIYKFDPISSSVQKFLDLRQIDSSGVLAGDVLQNGELMSIASDGRYVFAAIRAGYSSSIFKIDPANGKIISRAWAPGPNPSIMAYNAGSLFVLDGSSNQLRRFDSDMKLSADSVLVADRMAKGILAADSAVQILSAEANRLKVTPVNAATMVASMPIGIADRSIASSKVSLDTGAAAIAQGSKVAVLICGDVAENGFEEFWSDTCWMYKTLRDAGYSAENIYVLYGSGNDHASDNPKYQSADTVTDFPATYVWVDKVFDGLLNGDSTNGISKMKSSDSLFVWTFDHGAGGDPAYLCLMDGDMDEGHFAAKLNALPFQKAAIFMQQCRSGGFIDSLQASKIFLSTACRSDQNAFPSNNEYETYNGQIYNHGEYNYYLICAISGKTPNGGTVNADTGGDSGISALEAHNWVANHEDLAEVPQMSDTGGVGSTFIIKTSSSGGIKFIKPEEALIREVIPIPKPTPDPIANRLSKMPRIG
;
A
#
# COMPACT_ATOMS: atom_id res chain seq x y z
N MET A 1 27.67 -53.64 39.64
CA MET A 1 29.04 -54.06 39.99
C MET A 1 29.94 -52.91 39.58
N THR A 2 30.35 -51.96 40.44
CA THR A 2 31.16 -51.99 41.69
C THR A 2 32.65 -51.70 41.45
N ASN A 3 33.06 -50.49 41.83
CA ASN A 3 34.44 -50.06 42.16
C ASN A 3 35.42 -49.93 40.96
N SER A 4 36.52 -49.16 41.04
CA SER A 4 37.18 -48.54 42.21
C SER A 4 37.70 -47.10 41.95
N LYS A 5 38.29 -46.45 42.96
CA LYS A 5 38.86 -45.09 42.97
C LYS A 5 40.38 -45.12 43.28
N PHE A 6 41.04 -43.94 43.18
CA PHE A 6 42.36 -43.60 43.79
C PHE A 6 43.61 -44.24 43.12
N ALA A 7 44.79 -43.60 43.05
CA ALA A 7 45.20 -42.20 43.33
C ALA A 7 46.61 -41.83 42.78
N PHE A 8 46.97 -40.55 42.95
CA PHE A 8 48.29 -40.02 43.39
C PHE A 8 49.35 -39.51 42.38
N ALA A 9 50.13 -38.56 42.93
CA ALA A 9 51.43 -37.99 42.50
C ALA A 9 51.48 -36.87 41.44
N ILE A 10 52.35 -35.89 41.74
CA ILE A 10 52.72 -34.70 40.95
C ILE A 10 54.23 -34.78 40.71
N LEU A 11 54.72 -34.32 39.55
CA LEU A 11 56.13 -33.95 39.41
C LEU A 11 56.30 -32.72 38.51
N THR A 12 57.18 -31.82 38.92
CA THR A 12 57.45 -30.51 38.30
C THR A 12 58.57 -30.60 37.27
N LEU A 13 58.55 -29.75 36.23
CA LEU A 13 59.75 -29.39 35.48
C LEU A 13 59.77 -27.90 35.14
N LEU A 14 60.94 -27.25 35.28
CA LEU A 14 61.18 -25.87 34.87
C LEU A 14 61.78 -25.83 33.45
N LEU A 15 61.55 -24.76 32.70
CA LEU A 15 62.55 -24.23 31.76
C LEU A 15 62.22 -22.80 31.25
N ALA A 16 62.96 -21.81 31.75
CA ALA A 16 63.29 -20.54 31.08
C ALA A 16 64.32 -19.78 31.95
N CYS A 17 65.51 -19.46 31.44
CA CYS A 17 66.51 -18.71 32.19
C CYS A 17 67.51 -17.97 31.27
N GLY A 18 67.77 -16.70 31.58
CA GLY A 18 68.89 -15.91 31.05
C GLY A 18 68.66 -15.18 29.71
N LEU A 19 69.46 -14.16 29.39
CA LEU A 19 70.48 -13.45 30.19
C LEU A 19 70.90 -12.12 29.51
N ALA A 20 71.31 -11.11 30.31
CA ALA A 20 72.32 -10.04 30.04
C ALA A 20 72.20 -9.13 28.77
N GLU A 21 72.76 -7.92 28.66
CA GLU A 21 73.61 -7.00 29.49
C GLU A 21 73.28 -5.52 29.05
N SER A 22 73.27 -4.48 29.90
CA SER A 22 74.37 -3.51 30.21
C SER A 22 75.06 -2.85 28.98
N ALA A 23 75.41 -1.55 28.87
CA ALA A 23 75.24 -0.29 29.66
C ALA A 23 75.61 0.93 28.71
N GLU A 24 75.77 2.24 29.02
CA GLU A 24 75.64 3.14 30.20
C GLU A 24 75.55 4.66 29.77
N GLN A 25 75.45 5.59 30.73
CA GLN A 25 75.80 7.05 30.77
C GLN A 25 75.38 8.10 29.68
N ASP A 26 74.35 8.89 30.04
CA ASP A 26 74.42 10.32 30.45
C ASP A 26 74.37 11.54 29.44
N MET A 27 73.70 12.59 29.95
CA MET A 27 73.74 14.05 29.66
C MET A 27 73.05 14.71 28.44
N ARG A 28 72.19 15.70 28.80
CA ARG A 28 71.84 16.99 28.12
C ARG A 28 70.73 17.06 27.04
N ILE A 29 69.52 17.32 27.53
CA ILE A 29 68.46 18.25 27.04
C ILE A 29 68.71 18.95 25.69
N VAL A 30 67.89 18.64 24.67
CA VAL A 30 67.39 19.59 23.64
C VAL A 30 65.92 19.24 23.28
N ASN A 31 65.08 20.28 23.13
CA ASN A 31 63.65 20.40 22.78
C ASN A 31 62.73 19.19 22.41
N PRO A 32 61.40 19.31 22.65
CA PRO A 32 60.43 18.21 22.51
C PRO A 32 59.60 18.26 21.21
N SER A 33 59.69 17.25 20.34
CA SER A 33 58.80 17.12 19.17
C SER A 33 58.68 15.70 18.57
N ALA A 34 58.73 14.64 19.39
CA ALA A 34 58.33 13.29 18.97
C ALA A 34 57.88 12.40 20.16
N LEU A 35 57.11 11.34 19.87
CA LEU A 35 56.62 10.28 20.77
C LEU A 35 55.80 10.68 22.02
N THR A 36 54.48 10.80 21.84
CA THR A 36 53.46 10.38 22.84
C THR A 36 52.34 9.54 22.23
N ALA A 37 52.67 8.71 21.25
CA ALA A 37 51.80 7.60 20.82
C ALA A 37 51.76 6.53 21.93
N GLY A 38 50.89 6.69 22.93
CA GLY A 38 50.85 5.78 24.07
C GLY A 38 50.09 6.21 25.33
N LYS A 39 49.09 7.10 25.25
CA LYS A 39 48.11 7.34 26.34
C LYS A 39 46.87 8.11 25.84
N ALA A 40 45.95 7.38 25.21
CA ALA A 40 44.66 7.91 24.73
C ALA A 40 43.52 6.86 24.79
N LEU A 41 43.50 6.02 25.83
CA LEU A 41 42.27 5.39 26.30
C LEU A 41 41.73 6.19 27.49
N ALA A 42 40.41 6.15 27.71
CA ALA A 42 39.66 6.97 28.68
C ALA A 42 39.61 8.49 28.36
N ALA A 43 39.17 8.83 27.14
CA ALA A 43 38.59 10.13 26.84
C ALA A 43 37.05 10.03 26.82
N SER A 44 36.43 10.42 27.93
CA SER A 44 35.00 10.80 28.10
C SER A 44 33.99 10.38 27.02
N VAL A 45 33.39 9.19 27.18
CA VAL A 45 31.99 8.97 26.72
C VAL A 45 31.09 9.45 27.85
N SER A 46 30.68 10.73 27.78
CA SER A 46 29.79 11.35 28.76
C SER A 46 28.83 12.34 28.10
N THR A 47 28.07 11.83 27.12
CA THR A 47 26.93 12.51 26.50
C THR A 47 25.67 11.71 26.84
N ALA A 48 24.88 12.22 27.79
CA ALA A 48 23.55 11.78 28.21
C ALA A 48 23.21 10.28 28.04
N ASN A 49 23.27 9.53 29.16
CA ASN A 49 22.36 8.40 29.33
C ASN A 49 20.94 8.98 29.53
N GLU A 50 20.24 9.30 28.44
CA GLU A 50 18.79 9.27 28.47
C GLU A 50 18.36 7.82 28.77
N ALA A 51 17.44 7.64 29.71
CA ALA A 51 17.08 6.32 30.21
C ALA A 51 16.23 5.59 29.16
N LEU A 52 16.89 4.76 28.34
CA LEU A 52 16.27 3.97 27.26
C LEU A 52 14.97 3.32 27.73
N SER A 53 13.92 3.54 26.95
CA SER A 53 12.54 3.35 27.37
C SER A 53 11.73 2.50 26.39
N LEU A 54 10.55 2.05 26.83
CA LEU A 54 9.62 1.32 25.97
C LEU A 54 9.10 2.19 24.80
N ASN A 55 9.12 3.52 24.95
CA ASN A 55 8.78 4.43 23.86
C ASN A 55 9.84 4.44 22.74
N ASP A 56 11.10 4.05 23.02
CA ASP A 56 12.21 4.03 22.04
C ASP A 56 12.30 2.72 21.22
N MET A 57 11.45 1.75 21.51
CA MET A 57 11.29 0.53 20.71
C MET A 57 10.43 0.82 19.48
N ALA A 58 10.76 0.26 18.33
CA ALA A 58 9.88 0.29 17.14
C ALA A 58 8.84 -0.84 17.22
N ALA A 59 9.31 -2.07 17.47
CA ALA A 59 8.47 -3.27 17.54
C ALA A 59 8.66 -4.02 18.86
N LEU A 60 7.64 -4.75 19.30
CA LEU A 60 7.60 -5.57 20.53
C LEU A 60 7.10 -7.00 20.24
N THR A 61 7.66 -7.99 20.95
CA THR A 61 7.20 -9.39 20.95
C THR A 61 7.38 -10.03 22.33
N GLN A 62 6.88 -11.26 22.54
CA GLN A 62 7.20 -12.07 23.72
C GLN A 62 8.15 -13.20 23.34
N PHE A 63 9.19 -13.40 24.14
CA PHE A 63 10.14 -14.51 24.01
C PHE A 63 10.62 -14.94 25.39
N ASP A 64 10.58 -16.26 25.65
CA ASP A 64 10.92 -16.89 26.94
C ASP A 64 10.26 -16.21 28.15
N GLY A 65 8.94 -16.03 28.07
CA GLY A 65 8.10 -15.41 29.11
C GLY A 65 8.23 -13.89 29.24
N ALA A 66 9.33 -13.28 28.76
CA ALA A 66 9.59 -11.85 28.84
C ALA A 66 9.17 -11.08 27.58
N ILE A 67 8.96 -9.78 27.72
CA ILE A 67 8.75 -8.89 26.57
C ILE A 67 10.10 -8.47 26.01
N TRP A 68 10.22 -8.45 24.70
CA TRP A 68 11.40 -7.99 23.98
C TRP A 68 11.01 -6.91 22.99
N GLY A 69 11.80 -5.85 22.94
CA GLY A 69 11.63 -4.76 21.99
C GLY A 69 12.90 -4.50 21.21
N ALA A 70 12.74 -4.19 19.92
CA ALA A 70 13.83 -3.73 19.06
C ALA A 70 13.51 -2.34 18.51
N GLY A 71 14.53 -1.49 18.43
CA GLY A 71 14.45 -0.12 17.95
C GLY A 71 15.78 0.32 17.35
N LYS A 72 15.89 1.62 17.04
CA LYS A 72 17.08 2.18 16.40
C LYS A 72 18.34 1.93 17.24
N ASN A 73 19.32 1.25 16.65
CA ASN A 73 20.60 0.85 17.24
C ASN A 73 20.52 -0.11 18.46
N GLN A 74 19.34 -0.63 18.83
CA GLN A 74 19.14 -1.30 20.13
C GLN A 74 18.11 -2.43 20.15
N ILE A 75 18.35 -3.44 20.99
CA ILE A 75 17.38 -4.45 21.41
C ILE A 75 17.38 -4.56 22.94
N ALA A 76 16.20 -4.71 23.55
CA ALA A 76 16.03 -4.72 25.00
C ALA A 76 14.98 -5.73 25.46
N GLN A 77 15.19 -6.28 26.66
CA GLN A 77 14.25 -7.14 27.37
C GLN A 77 13.57 -6.32 28.47
N PHE A 78 12.26 -6.52 28.64
CA PHE A 78 11.42 -5.83 29.61
C PHE A 78 10.62 -6.83 30.46
N ASP A 79 10.26 -6.43 31.67
CA ASP A 79 9.29 -7.14 32.49
C ASP A 79 7.84 -6.92 32.02
N THR A 80 6.88 -7.50 32.74
CA THR A 80 5.44 -7.36 32.44
C THR A 80 4.85 -6.00 32.83
N GLN A 81 5.66 -5.07 33.35
CA GLN A 81 5.30 -3.69 33.67
C GLN A 81 5.87 -2.70 32.64
N GLY A 82 6.85 -3.12 31.84
CA GLY A 82 7.58 -2.31 30.87
C GLY A 82 8.92 -1.77 31.38
N ILE A 83 9.44 -2.26 32.51
CA ILE A 83 10.76 -1.87 33.02
C ILE A 83 11.84 -2.66 32.28
N MET A 84 12.86 -1.96 31.77
CA MET A 84 13.99 -2.58 31.08
C MET A 84 14.84 -3.42 32.04
N LEU A 85 15.03 -4.69 31.71
CA LEU A 85 15.82 -5.67 32.47
C LEU A 85 17.26 -5.77 31.95
N LYS A 86 17.44 -5.71 30.63
CA LYS A 86 18.74 -5.63 29.94
C LYS A 86 18.57 -5.03 28.55
N SER A 87 19.65 -4.49 28.00
CA SER A 87 19.73 -4.04 26.60
C SER A 87 21.02 -4.51 25.93
N SER A 88 21.06 -4.43 24.61
CA SER A 88 22.20 -4.79 23.77
C SER A 88 22.21 -3.95 22.50
N ALA A 89 23.39 -3.72 21.94
CA ALA A 89 23.53 -3.04 20.67
C ALA A 89 23.00 -3.92 19.53
N LEU A 90 22.18 -3.34 18.66
CA LEU A 90 21.61 -3.97 17.47
C LEU A 90 21.91 -3.02 16.29
N PRO A 91 22.79 -3.34 15.34
CA PRO A 91 23.32 -2.35 14.39
C PRO A 91 22.35 -1.98 13.24
N LEU A 92 21.07 -1.77 13.54
CA LEU A 92 20.00 -1.44 12.61
C LEU A 92 19.50 0.00 12.83
N SER A 93 19.49 0.81 11.77
CA SER A 93 19.07 2.22 11.81
C SER A 93 17.54 2.38 11.91
N GLN A 94 16.79 1.42 11.37
CA GLN A 94 15.33 1.36 11.35
C GLN A 94 14.90 -0.11 11.43
N VAL A 95 14.15 -0.46 12.47
CA VAL A 95 13.62 -1.81 12.70
C VAL A 95 12.19 -1.86 12.15
N ALA A 96 11.89 -2.93 11.41
CA ALA A 96 10.58 -3.25 10.89
C ALA A 96 9.75 -4.03 11.93
N GLY A 97 10.21 -5.24 12.28
CA GLY A 97 9.53 -6.11 13.23
C GLY A 97 10.51 -6.96 14.06
N ILE A 98 9.97 -7.62 15.08
CA ILE A 98 10.70 -8.52 15.98
C ILE A 98 9.84 -9.76 16.25
N ALA A 99 10.43 -10.95 16.20
CA ALA A 99 9.69 -12.21 16.36
C ALA A 99 10.50 -13.28 17.11
N ALA A 100 9.82 -14.10 17.91
CA ALA A 100 10.39 -15.32 18.46
C ALA A 100 10.69 -16.35 17.34
N TYR A 101 11.76 -17.14 17.51
CA TYR A 101 12.20 -18.17 16.56
C TYR A 101 12.77 -19.39 17.29
N GLU A 102 12.95 -20.50 16.56
CA GLU A 102 13.56 -21.74 17.09
C GLU A 102 14.99 -21.54 17.61
N GLY A 103 15.50 -22.56 18.31
CA GLY A 103 16.86 -22.56 18.86
C GLY A 103 17.11 -21.56 19.99
N GLY A 104 16.06 -20.91 20.50
CA GLY A 104 16.18 -19.85 21.50
C GLY A 104 16.66 -18.51 20.94
N THR A 105 16.38 -18.23 19.66
CA THR A 105 16.80 -16.99 18.98
C THR A 105 15.62 -16.06 18.71
N ILE A 106 15.93 -14.78 18.49
CA ILE A 106 14.96 -13.74 18.12
C ILE A 106 15.30 -13.28 16.70
N LEU A 107 14.29 -13.14 15.83
CA LEU A 107 14.44 -12.45 14.55
C LEU A 107 14.19 -10.96 14.71
N VAL A 108 14.95 -10.15 13.99
CA VAL A 108 14.72 -8.71 13.83
C VAL A 108 14.78 -8.35 12.35
N GLY A 109 13.74 -7.70 11.84
CA GLY A 109 13.66 -7.21 10.47
C GLY A 109 14.19 -5.78 10.34
N SER A 110 14.91 -5.50 9.26
CA SER A 110 15.43 -4.19 8.89
C SER A 110 14.71 -3.71 7.61
N SER A 111 14.07 -2.53 7.66
CA SER A 111 13.35 -2.00 6.48
C SER A 111 14.27 -1.49 5.35
N PRO A 112 15.36 -0.74 5.63
CA PRO A 112 16.15 -0.11 4.56
C PRO A 112 16.79 -1.10 3.57
N ASP A 113 17.14 -2.30 4.03
CA ASP A 113 17.79 -3.35 3.24
C ASP A 113 16.96 -4.65 3.12
N ASN A 114 15.68 -4.63 3.51
CA ASN A 114 14.77 -5.79 3.63
C ASN A 114 15.46 -7.05 4.19
N THR A 115 16.38 -6.89 5.14
CA THR A 115 17.17 -8.00 5.70
C THR A 115 16.64 -8.40 7.06
N ILE A 116 16.54 -9.72 7.28
CA ILE A 116 16.20 -10.30 8.58
C ILE A 116 17.46 -10.83 9.24
N TYR A 117 17.65 -10.46 10.50
CA TYR A 117 18.78 -10.82 11.34
C TYR A 117 18.34 -11.77 12.46
N LYS A 118 19.20 -12.71 12.82
CA LYS A 118 19.09 -13.47 14.08
C LYS A 118 19.86 -12.76 15.18
N PHE A 119 19.23 -12.62 16.33
CA PHE A 119 19.82 -12.18 17.60
C PHE A 119 19.81 -13.33 18.60
N ASP A 120 20.94 -13.58 19.23
CA ASP A 120 21.08 -14.51 20.35
C ASP A 120 20.95 -13.75 21.68
N PRO A 121 19.89 -13.99 22.48
CA PRO A 121 19.65 -13.29 23.74
C PRO A 121 20.61 -13.67 24.89
N ILE A 122 21.50 -14.64 24.68
CA ILE A 122 22.53 -15.09 25.62
C ILE A 122 23.88 -14.45 25.27
N SER A 123 24.38 -14.64 24.04
CA SER A 123 25.67 -14.04 23.62
C SER A 123 25.57 -12.56 23.20
N SER A 124 24.35 -12.05 23.01
CA SER A 124 24.07 -10.73 22.42
C SER A 124 24.63 -10.55 20.99
N SER A 125 24.92 -11.66 20.29
CA SER A 125 25.40 -11.62 18.91
C SER A 125 24.27 -11.41 17.91
N VAL A 126 24.58 -10.69 16.82
CA VAL A 126 23.68 -10.42 15.70
C VAL A 126 24.29 -11.02 14.42
N GLN A 127 23.50 -11.76 13.66
CA GLN A 127 23.92 -12.41 12.41
C GLN A 127 22.88 -12.18 11.32
N LYS A 128 23.30 -11.86 10.07
CA LYS A 128 22.38 -11.81 8.93
C LYS A 128 21.84 -13.22 8.66
N PHE A 129 20.52 -13.36 8.59
CA PHE A 129 19.84 -14.66 8.49
C PHE A 129 19.18 -14.86 7.12
N LEU A 130 18.47 -13.84 6.62
CA LEU A 130 17.75 -13.90 5.35
C LEU A 130 17.78 -12.53 4.67
N ASP A 131 18.03 -12.51 3.36
CA ASP A 131 17.99 -11.31 2.52
C ASP A 131 16.79 -11.42 1.58
N LEU A 132 15.73 -10.65 1.83
CA LEU A 132 14.50 -10.78 1.05
C LEU A 132 14.67 -10.29 -0.40
N ARG A 133 15.66 -9.43 -0.66
CA ARG A 133 16.00 -8.97 -2.03
C ARG A 133 16.82 -9.99 -2.83
N GLN A 134 17.21 -11.10 -2.22
CA GLN A 134 17.94 -12.20 -2.87
C GLN A 134 17.11 -13.50 -2.94
N ILE A 135 15.85 -13.46 -2.51
CA ILE A 135 14.90 -14.56 -2.67
C ILE A 135 14.44 -14.62 -4.13
N ASP A 136 14.53 -15.82 -4.72
CA ASP A 136 13.89 -16.12 -5.99
C ASP A 136 12.37 -16.08 -5.82
N SER A 137 11.76 -15.09 -6.46
CA SER A 137 10.33 -14.85 -6.49
C SER A 137 9.72 -15.04 -7.89
N SER A 138 10.49 -15.61 -8.83
CA SER A 138 10.00 -15.90 -10.18
C SER A 138 8.83 -16.90 -10.14
N GLY A 139 7.80 -16.64 -10.94
CA GLY A 139 6.56 -17.42 -10.94
C GLY A 139 5.65 -17.20 -9.72
N VAL A 140 5.97 -16.26 -8.83
CA VAL A 140 5.07 -15.80 -7.76
C VAL A 140 4.42 -14.49 -8.19
N LEU A 141 3.08 -14.43 -8.18
CA LEU A 141 2.33 -13.18 -8.39
C LEU A 141 2.78 -12.13 -7.38
N ALA A 142 3.08 -10.92 -7.87
CA ALA A 142 3.67 -9.82 -7.09
C ALA A 142 4.96 -10.21 -6.34
N GLY A 143 5.69 -11.24 -6.82
CA GLY A 143 6.94 -11.68 -6.22
C GLY A 143 8.05 -10.62 -6.23
N ASP A 144 7.97 -9.66 -7.15
CA ASP A 144 8.79 -8.46 -7.23
C ASP A 144 8.59 -7.51 -6.03
N VAL A 145 7.42 -7.52 -5.38
CA VAL A 145 7.14 -6.73 -4.17
C VAL A 145 8.08 -7.11 -3.04
N LEU A 146 8.38 -8.41 -2.85
CA LEU A 146 9.28 -8.88 -1.79
C LEU A 146 10.70 -8.27 -1.90
N GLN A 147 11.12 -7.99 -3.13
CA GLN A 147 12.44 -7.43 -3.43
C GLN A 147 12.43 -5.89 -3.39
N ASN A 148 11.38 -5.26 -3.92
CA ASN A 148 11.32 -3.82 -4.22
C ASN A 148 10.50 -2.97 -3.23
N GLY A 149 9.55 -3.58 -2.49
CA GLY A 149 8.77 -2.91 -1.46
C GLY A 149 9.53 -2.74 -0.14
N GLU A 150 8.90 -2.13 0.86
CA GLU A 150 9.50 -1.93 2.19
C GLU A 150 9.08 -3.03 3.17
N LEU A 151 10.04 -3.71 3.82
CA LEU A 151 9.76 -4.64 4.91
C LEU A 151 9.15 -3.88 6.11
N MET A 152 7.87 -4.08 6.37
CA MET A 152 7.13 -3.43 7.47
C MET A 152 7.13 -4.25 8.75
N SER A 153 7.02 -5.58 8.66
CA SER A 153 6.94 -6.43 9.85
C SER A 153 7.36 -7.88 9.58
N ILE A 154 7.63 -8.63 10.65
CA ILE A 154 7.97 -10.05 10.59
C ILE A 154 7.27 -10.86 11.68
N ALA A 155 7.00 -12.14 11.39
CA ALA A 155 6.58 -13.16 12.37
C ALA A 155 7.22 -14.51 12.02
N SER A 156 7.11 -15.51 12.91
CA SER A 156 7.54 -16.88 12.61
C SER A 156 6.67 -17.91 13.32
N ASP A 157 6.52 -19.09 12.72
CA ASP A 157 5.92 -20.28 13.39
C ASP A 157 6.99 -21.21 14.00
N GLY A 158 8.23 -20.72 14.12
CA GLY A 158 9.41 -21.49 14.49
C GLY A 158 10.07 -22.22 13.32
N ARG A 159 9.40 -22.42 12.18
CA ARG A 159 9.95 -23.05 10.97
C ARG A 159 10.01 -22.09 9.79
N TYR A 160 8.87 -21.48 9.46
CA TYR A 160 8.72 -20.51 8.38
C TYR A 160 8.80 -19.09 8.94
N VAL A 161 9.29 -18.18 8.10
CA VAL A 161 9.30 -16.74 8.38
C VAL A 161 8.19 -16.10 7.57
N PHE A 162 7.39 -15.25 8.20
CA PHE A 162 6.38 -14.43 7.55
C PHE A 162 6.93 -13.01 7.45
N ALA A 163 6.97 -12.43 6.26
CA ALA A 163 7.42 -11.07 6.01
C ALA A 163 6.28 -10.24 5.41
N ALA A 164 5.92 -9.13 6.06
CA ALA A 164 4.93 -8.18 5.58
C ALA A 164 5.62 -7.01 4.88
N ILE A 165 5.22 -6.75 3.63
CA ILE A 165 5.88 -5.80 2.72
C ILE A 165 4.86 -4.75 2.28
N ARG A 166 5.21 -3.47 2.43
CA ARG A 166 4.42 -2.32 1.93
C ARG A 166 4.80 -1.99 0.49
N ALA A 167 3.78 -1.86 -0.35
CA ALA A 167 3.90 -1.61 -1.79
C ALA A 167 2.62 -0.97 -2.38
N GLY A 168 2.07 0.05 -1.72
CA GLY A 168 0.79 0.65 -2.13
C GLY A 168 -0.35 -0.36 -2.02
N TYR A 169 -1.22 -0.44 -3.02
CA TYR A 169 -2.22 -1.51 -3.09
C TYR A 169 -1.59 -2.91 -3.18
N SER A 170 -0.43 -3.11 -3.83
CA SER A 170 0.25 -4.43 -3.89
C SER A 170 0.92 -4.88 -2.57
N SER A 171 0.63 -4.23 -1.45
CA SER A 171 1.14 -4.62 -0.13
C SER A 171 0.80 -6.09 0.15
N SER A 172 1.80 -6.86 0.59
CA SER A 172 1.79 -8.33 0.51
C SER A 172 2.45 -8.99 1.72
N ILE A 173 2.05 -10.23 2.02
CA ILE A 173 2.64 -11.04 3.08
C ILE A 173 3.17 -12.35 2.50
N PHE A 174 4.46 -12.60 2.68
CA PHE A 174 5.16 -13.77 2.14
C PHE A 174 5.50 -14.75 3.25
N LYS A 175 5.08 -16.01 3.10
CA LYS A 175 5.47 -17.14 3.94
C LYS A 175 6.68 -17.82 3.29
N ILE A 176 7.82 -17.80 3.96
CA ILE A 176 9.13 -18.17 3.40
C ILE A 176 9.74 -19.31 4.21
N ASP A 177 10.37 -20.27 3.52
CA ASP A 177 11.22 -21.31 4.11
C ASP A 177 12.68 -20.83 4.17
N PRO A 178 13.20 -20.44 5.35
CA PRO A 178 14.56 -19.93 5.47
C PRO A 178 15.63 -21.01 5.30
N ALA A 179 15.29 -22.31 5.28
CA ALA A 179 16.26 -23.38 5.07
C ALA A 179 16.67 -23.55 3.60
N ASN A 180 15.88 -23.01 2.66
CA ASN A 180 16.14 -23.04 1.23
C ASN A 180 15.87 -21.72 0.49
N GLY A 181 15.40 -20.68 1.20
CA GLY A 181 15.18 -19.34 0.66
C GLY A 181 13.94 -19.21 -0.24
N LYS A 182 12.99 -20.16 -0.21
CA LYS A 182 11.83 -20.15 -1.11
C LYS A 182 10.59 -19.55 -0.48
N ILE A 183 9.83 -18.82 -1.29
CA ILE A 183 8.43 -18.48 -0.99
C ILE A 183 7.61 -19.78 -1.05
N ILE A 184 6.86 -20.06 0.03
CA ILE A 184 5.95 -21.19 0.17
C ILE A 184 4.51 -20.80 -0.16
N SER A 185 4.11 -19.58 0.23
CA SER A 185 2.87 -18.95 -0.22
C SER A 185 2.93 -17.43 -0.02
N ARG A 186 2.05 -16.71 -0.74
CA ARG A 186 1.75 -15.30 -0.53
C ARG A 186 0.32 -15.10 -0.03
N ALA A 187 0.01 -13.90 0.44
CA ALA A 187 -1.32 -13.31 0.37
C ALA A 187 -1.18 -11.78 0.20
N TRP A 188 -2.23 -11.12 -0.28
CA TRP A 188 -2.34 -9.67 -0.12
C TRP A 188 -2.39 -9.31 1.37
N ALA A 189 -1.81 -8.17 1.72
CA ALA A 189 -1.89 -7.64 3.07
C ALA A 189 -3.31 -7.13 3.34
N PRO A 190 -3.81 -7.19 4.59
CA PRO A 190 -5.13 -6.68 4.97
C PRO A 190 -5.09 -5.15 5.14
N GLY A 191 -4.33 -4.46 4.29
CA GLY A 191 -3.94 -3.07 4.49
C GLY A 191 -2.74 -2.64 3.65
N PRO A 192 -2.65 -1.35 3.25
CA PRO A 192 -1.49 -0.79 2.56
C PRO A 192 -0.27 -0.59 3.50
N ASN A 193 -0.44 -0.84 4.80
CA ASN A 193 0.54 -0.55 5.84
C ASN A 193 0.58 -1.67 6.91
N PRO A 194 0.90 -2.93 6.54
CA PRO A 194 0.85 -4.10 7.44
C PRO A 194 1.96 -4.05 8.49
N SER A 195 1.71 -3.26 9.55
CA SER A 195 2.73 -2.71 10.45
C SER A 195 3.25 -3.70 11.49
N ILE A 196 2.38 -4.53 12.06
CA ILE A 196 2.70 -5.41 13.19
C ILE A 196 2.15 -6.80 12.91
N MET A 197 2.98 -7.83 13.07
CA MET A 197 2.56 -9.23 12.96
C MET A 197 2.93 -10.05 14.21
N ALA A 198 2.13 -11.07 14.50
CA ALA A 198 2.50 -12.17 15.37
C ALA A 198 1.83 -13.47 14.91
N TYR A 199 2.48 -14.60 15.11
CA TYR A 199 1.92 -15.92 14.80
C TYR A 199 1.69 -16.71 16.10
N ASN A 200 0.54 -17.39 16.22
CA ASN A 200 0.32 -18.42 17.22
C ASN A 200 -0.67 -19.48 16.73
N ALA A 201 -0.52 -20.72 17.20
CA ALA A 201 -1.51 -21.80 17.07
C ALA A 201 -2.17 -21.93 15.67
N GLY A 202 -1.34 -21.96 14.61
CA GLY A 202 -1.82 -22.14 13.23
C GLY A 202 -2.36 -20.86 12.57
N SER A 203 -2.24 -19.70 13.21
CA SER A 203 -2.81 -18.42 12.75
C SER A 203 -1.78 -17.29 12.77
N LEU A 204 -1.76 -16.49 11.71
CA LEU A 204 -0.98 -15.25 11.63
C LEU A 204 -1.92 -14.06 11.89
N PHE A 205 -1.61 -13.23 12.87
CA PHE A 205 -2.33 -11.99 13.17
C PHE A 205 -1.55 -10.80 12.64
N VAL A 206 -2.27 -9.87 12.00
CA VAL A 206 -1.69 -8.74 11.28
C VAL A 206 -2.49 -7.48 11.61
N LEU A 207 -1.80 -6.42 12.06
CA LEU A 207 -2.39 -5.11 12.31
C LEU A 207 -1.92 -4.13 11.22
N ASP A 208 -2.86 -3.70 10.38
CA ASP A 208 -2.64 -2.60 9.44
C ASP A 208 -2.67 -1.25 10.17
N GLY A 209 -1.65 -0.43 9.93
CA GLY A 209 -1.46 0.85 10.63
C GLY A 209 -2.29 2.02 10.07
N SER A 210 -2.88 1.87 8.87
CA SER A 210 -3.69 2.92 8.25
C SER A 210 -5.15 2.83 8.73
N SER A 211 -5.78 1.68 8.52
CA SER A 211 -7.12 1.31 9.00
C SER A 211 -7.17 1.10 10.53
N ASN A 212 -6.03 0.80 11.17
CA ASN A 212 -5.93 0.34 12.55
C ASN A 212 -6.69 -0.99 12.78
N GLN A 213 -6.84 -1.83 11.75
CA GLN A 213 -7.49 -3.13 11.89
C GLN A 213 -6.51 -4.26 12.17
N LEU A 214 -6.82 -5.04 13.21
CA LEU A 214 -6.29 -6.39 13.36
C LEU A 214 -7.13 -7.36 12.52
N ARG A 215 -6.47 -8.20 11.72
CA ARG A 215 -7.06 -9.35 11.03
C ARG A 215 -6.23 -10.62 11.23
N ARG A 216 -6.78 -11.75 10.79
CA ARG A 216 -6.20 -13.09 10.96
C ARG A 216 -6.08 -13.80 9.62
N PHE A 217 -4.94 -14.43 9.36
CA PHE A 217 -4.78 -15.45 8.33
C PHE A 217 -4.74 -16.84 8.97
N ASP A 218 -5.28 -17.84 8.26
CA ASP A 218 -5.14 -19.26 8.61
C ASP A 218 -3.76 -19.84 8.21
N SER A 219 -3.57 -21.14 8.41
CA SER A 219 -2.33 -21.86 8.05
C SER A 219 -1.97 -21.80 6.57
N ASP A 220 -2.98 -21.60 5.72
CA ASP A 220 -2.92 -21.63 4.26
C ASP A 220 -2.75 -20.22 3.67
N MET A 221 -2.65 -19.19 4.53
CA MET A 221 -2.65 -17.76 4.17
C MET A 221 -3.97 -17.25 3.59
N LYS A 222 -5.12 -17.76 4.07
CA LYS A 222 -6.44 -17.18 3.78
C LYS A 222 -6.85 -16.19 4.87
N LEU A 223 -7.28 -14.99 4.46
CA LEU A 223 -7.69 -13.90 5.34
C LEU A 223 -9.08 -14.13 5.97
N SER A 224 -9.29 -13.66 7.20
CA SER A 224 -10.59 -13.55 7.84
C SER A 224 -11.38 -12.36 7.27
N ALA A 225 -12.64 -12.60 6.89
CA ALA A 225 -13.56 -11.52 6.53
C ALA A 225 -13.81 -10.58 7.73
N ASP A 226 -14.01 -11.16 8.92
CA ASP A 226 -14.10 -10.40 10.16
C ASP A 226 -12.75 -9.75 10.52
N SER A 227 -12.81 -8.48 10.92
CA SER A 227 -11.70 -7.68 11.48
C SER A 227 -12.03 -7.19 12.89
N VAL A 228 -11.03 -6.68 13.62
CA VAL A 228 -11.27 -5.91 14.84
C VAL A 228 -10.47 -4.60 14.81
N LEU A 229 -11.18 -3.49 14.97
CA LEU A 229 -10.60 -2.16 15.11
C LEU A 229 -9.80 -2.05 16.42
N VAL A 230 -8.50 -1.75 16.29
CA VAL A 230 -7.60 -1.45 17.39
C VAL A 230 -7.62 0.06 17.65
N ALA A 231 -8.32 0.47 18.71
CA ALA A 231 -8.41 1.89 19.08
C ALA A 231 -7.07 2.51 19.55
N ASP A 232 -6.04 1.69 19.77
CA ASP A 232 -4.74 2.12 20.29
C ASP A 232 -3.72 2.35 19.17
N ARG A 233 -3.61 3.62 18.75
CA ARG A 233 -2.67 4.07 17.72
C ARG A 233 -1.18 4.02 18.13
N MET A 234 -0.88 3.66 19.39
CA MET A 234 0.48 3.50 19.91
C MET A 234 0.89 2.02 20.05
N ALA A 235 0.18 1.13 19.35
CA ALA A 235 0.54 -0.27 19.18
C ALA A 235 1.96 -0.44 18.62
N LYS A 236 2.69 -1.45 19.13
CA LYS A 236 4.04 -1.83 18.69
C LYS A 236 4.24 -3.36 18.60
N GLY A 237 3.32 -4.15 19.12
CA GLY A 237 3.43 -5.61 19.12
C GLY A 237 2.07 -6.27 19.28
N ILE A 238 2.00 -7.55 18.93
CA ILE A 238 0.85 -8.42 19.19
C ILE A 238 1.35 -9.59 20.03
N LEU A 239 0.66 -9.91 21.12
CA LEU A 239 0.74 -11.22 21.76
C LEU A 239 -0.48 -12.02 21.35
N ALA A 240 -0.27 -13.17 20.72
CA ALA A 240 -1.32 -14.11 20.40
C ALA A 240 -1.15 -15.36 21.27
N ALA A 241 -2.18 -15.67 22.06
CA ALA A 241 -2.33 -16.90 22.81
C ALA A 241 -3.63 -17.61 22.38
N ASP A 242 -3.76 -18.90 22.69
CA ASP A 242 -4.72 -19.83 22.06
C ASP A 242 -6.21 -19.42 22.14
N SER A 243 -6.56 -18.51 23.05
CA SER A 243 -7.91 -17.95 23.18
C SER A 243 -7.95 -16.43 23.39
N ALA A 244 -6.81 -15.74 23.27
CA ALA A 244 -6.71 -14.30 23.52
C ALA A 244 -5.61 -13.67 22.66
N VAL A 245 -5.97 -12.63 21.90
CA VAL A 245 -4.98 -11.74 21.28
C VAL A 245 -4.90 -10.46 22.11
N GLN A 246 -3.71 -9.88 22.24
CA GLN A 246 -3.45 -8.69 23.01
C GLN A 246 -2.54 -7.75 22.22
N ILE A 247 -2.91 -6.47 22.15
CA ILE A 247 -2.07 -5.42 21.57
C ILE A 247 -1.11 -4.91 22.65
N LEU A 248 0.19 -4.90 22.33
CA LEU A 248 1.22 -4.27 23.13
C LEU A 248 1.43 -2.83 22.66
N SER A 249 1.24 -1.88 23.57
CA SER A 249 1.47 -0.46 23.33
C SER A 249 2.44 0.11 24.35
N ALA A 250 3.19 1.14 23.96
CA ALA A 250 4.03 1.91 24.85
C ALA A 250 3.32 3.22 25.22
N GLU A 251 2.59 3.24 26.35
CA GLU A 251 1.89 4.42 26.84
C GLU A 251 2.60 4.96 28.09
N ALA A 252 3.07 6.21 28.02
CA ALA A 252 3.84 6.86 29.09
C ALA A 252 4.99 6.00 29.67
N ASN A 253 5.78 5.35 28.80
CA ASN A 253 6.87 4.43 29.16
C ASN A 253 6.43 3.19 29.98
N ARG A 254 5.16 2.78 29.87
CA ARG A 254 4.64 1.55 30.49
C ARG A 254 4.07 0.63 29.43
N LEU A 255 4.16 -0.68 29.70
CA LEU A 255 3.52 -1.69 28.86
C LEU A 255 2.00 -1.63 29.08
N LYS A 256 1.26 -1.34 28.01
CA LYS A 256 -0.19 -1.47 27.95
C LYS A 256 -0.54 -2.69 27.13
N VAL A 257 -1.51 -3.46 27.64
CA VAL A 257 -1.91 -4.77 27.10
C VAL A 257 -3.42 -4.74 26.88
N THR A 258 -3.84 -4.49 25.66
CA THR A 258 -5.27 -4.34 25.30
C THR A 258 -5.80 -5.66 24.74
N PRO A 259 -6.72 -6.37 25.42
CA PRO A 259 -7.27 -7.64 24.93
C PRO A 259 -8.21 -7.43 23.74
N VAL A 260 -8.10 -8.32 22.75
CA VAL A 260 -8.90 -8.36 21.52
C VAL A 260 -9.61 -9.70 21.44
N ASN A 261 -10.93 -9.67 21.19
CA ASN A 261 -11.76 -10.87 21.04
C ASN A 261 -11.59 -11.51 19.66
N ALA A 262 -10.42 -12.09 19.39
CA ALA A 262 -10.13 -12.77 18.12
C ALA A 262 -11.00 -14.01 17.84
N ALA A 263 -11.87 -14.43 18.77
CA ALA A 263 -12.84 -15.50 18.51
C ALA A 263 -13.93 -15.11 17.51
N THR A 264 -14.10 -13.81 17.20
CA THR A 264 -14.93 -13.36 16.07
C THR A 264 -14.20 -13.43 14.73
N MET A 265 -12.86 -13.60 14.71
CA MET A 265 -12.09 -13.75 13.46
C MET A 265 -12.18 -15.19 12.96
N VAL A 266 -13.33 -15.54 12.40
CA VAL A 266 -13.56 -16.84 11.75
C VAL A 266 -12.75 -16.91 10.46
N ALA A 267 -12.23 -18.09 10.12
CA ALA A 267 -11.61 -18.29 8.81
C ALA A 267 -12.65 -18.07 7.70
N SER A 268 -12.20 -17.54 6.56
CA SER A 268 -13.00 -17.10 5.41
C SER A 268 -14.29 -17.90 5.17
N MET A 269 -15.40 -17.20 4.88
CA MET A 269 -16.57 -17.83 4.26
C MET A 269 -16.13 -18.65 3.03
N PRO A 270 -16.80 -19.77 2.70
CA PRO A 270 -16.65 -20.38 1.39
C PRO A 270 -16.96 -19.31 0.33
N ILE A 271 -16.17 -19.24 -0.75
CA ILE A 271 -16.55 -18.47 -1.93
C ILE A 271 -17.80 -19.15 -2.51
N GLY A 272 -18.95 -18.64 -2.08
CA GLY A 272 -20.25 -19.16 -2.44
C GLY A 272 -20.61 -18.75 -3.85
N ILE A 273 -19.94 -19.34 -4.85
CA ILE A 273 -20.37 -19.32 -6.26
C ILE A 273 -21.63 -20.20 -6.41
N ALA A 274 -22.69 -19.79 -5.70
CA ALA A 274 -24.03 -20.06 -6.13
C ALA A 274 -24.21 -19.25 -7.41
N ASP A 275 -24.26 -19.95 -8.54
CA ASP A 275 -24.53 -19.39 -9.87
C ASP A 275 -25.96 -18.84 -9.91
N ARG A 276 -26.16 -17.72 -9.23
CA ARG A 276 -27.41 -16.99 -9.18
C ARG A 276 -27.46 -16.15 -10.44
N SER A 277 -28.27 -16.60 -11.39
CA SER A 277 -28.81 -15.75 -12.44
C SER A 277 -29.69 -14.66 -11.81
N ILE A 278 -29.05 -13.63 -11.25
CA ILE A 278 -29.70 -12.36 -10.94
C ILE A 278 -29.95 -11.69 -12.28
N ALA A 279 -31.01 -12.13 -12.95
CA ALA A 279 -31.53 -11.49 -14.13
C ALA A 279 -32.10 -10.12 -13.72
N SER A 280 -31.24 -9.11 -13.60
CA SER A 280 -31.66 -7.73 -13.60
C SER A 280 -32.36 -7.51 -14.96
N SER A 281 -33.68 -7.38 -14.92
CA SER A 281 -34.49 -7.28 -16.13
C SER A 281 -34.37 -5.87 -16.73
N LYS A 282 -33.18 -5.56 -17.26
CA LYS A 282 -32.87 -4.39 -18.09
C LYS A 282 -33.67 -4.48 -19.40
N VAL A 283 -34.98 -4.23 -19.32
CA VAL A 283 -35.91 -4.31 -20.46
C VAL A 283 -35.58 -3.20 -21.46
N SER A 284 -35.14 -3.61 -22.65
CA SER A 284 -34.91 -2.68 -23.76
C SER A 284 -36.23 -2.05 -24.21
N LEU A 285 -36.38 -0.74 -23.98
CA LEU A 285 -37.47 0.06 -24.50
C LEU A 285 -37.16 0.51 -25.93
N ASP A 286 -37.48 -0.37 -26.90
CA ASP A 286 -37.38 -0.09 -28.32
C ASP A 286 -38.36 1.01 -28.75
N THR A 287 -37.93 2.26 -28.59
CA THR A 287 -38.69 3.46 -28.93
C THR A 287 -38.50 3.78 -30.41
N GLY A 288 -39.24 3.07 -31.25
CA GLY A 288 -39.15 3.13 -32.71
C GLY A 288 -39.33 4.52 -33.31
N ALA A 289 -38.23 5.26 -33.44
CA ALA A 289 -38.11 6.51 -34.17
C ALA A 289 -36.80 6.52 -34.97
N ALA A 290 -36.88 6.80 -36.27
CA ALA A 290 -35.71 6.84 -37.16
C ALA A 290 -34.90 8.14 -36.98
N ALA A 291 -34.31 8.31 -35.81
CA ALA A 291 -33.24 9.28 -35.61
C ALA A 291 -31.99 8.86 -36.40
N ILE A 292 -31.17 9.83 -36.80
CA ILE A 292 -29.80 9.53 -37.27
C ILE A 292 -29.05 9.00 -36.04
N ALA A 293 -28.74 7.71 -36.04
CA ALA A 293 -28.25 7.00 -34.87
C ALA A 293 -26.84 7.45 -34.49
N GLN A 294 -26.77 8.48 -33.63
CA GLN A 294 -25.59 8.74 -32.80
C GLN A 294 -25.36 7.50 -31.93
N GLY A 295 -24.11 7.00 -31.90
CA GLY A 295 -23.76 5.80 -31.16
C GLY A 295 -23.97 5.95 -29.66
N SER A 296 -24.26 4.83 -28.99
CA SER A 296 -24.46 4.80 -27.54
C SER A 296 -23.16 5.12 -26.80
N LYS A 297 -23.28 5.77 -25.63
CA LYS A 297 -22.23 5.76 -24.62
C LYS A 297 -22.34 4.46 -23.83
N VAL A 298 -21.33 3.60 -23.94
CA VAL A 298 -21.23 2.33 -23.20
C VAL A 298 -20.08 2.43 -22.20
N ALA A 299 -20.26 1.90 -20.99
CA ALA A 299 -19.21 1.84 -19.98
C ALA A 299 -19.08 0.45 -19.36
N VAL A 300 -17.86 0.05 -19.02
CA VAL A 300 -17.54 -1.13 -18.21
C VAL A 300 -16.70 -0.67 -17.01
N LEU A 301 -17.20 -0.90 -15.80
CA LEU A 301 -16.50 -0.60 -14.55
C LEU A 301 -16.11 -1.93 -13.90
N ILE A 302 -14.84 -2.12 -13.57
CA ILE A 302 -14.33 -3.35 -12.94
C ILE A 302 -13.61 -2.96 -11.65
N CYS A 303 -14.14 -3.36 -10.51
CA CYS A 303 -13.49 -3.22 -9.21
C CYS A 303 -13.29 -4.61 -8.59
N GLY A 304 -12.03 -5.05 -8.52
CA GLY A 304 -11.69 -6.46 -8.26
C GLY A 304 -11.91 -6.92 -6.81
N ASP A 305 -11.73 -6.02 -5.84
CA ASP A 305 -11.95 -6.27 -4.41
C ASP A 305 -13.26 -5.64 -3.88
N VAL A 306 -13.52 -5.80 -2.58
CA VAL A 306 -14.69 -5.30 -1.84
C VAL A 306 -14.31 -4.20 -0.85
N ALA A 307 -15.18 -3.20 -0.70
CA ALA A 307 -15.07 -2.26 0.40
C ALA A 307 -15.31 -2.94 1.75
N GLU A 308 -14.32 -2.76 2.60
CA GLU A 308 -14.31 -3.10 4.02
C GLU A 308 -13.76 -1.88 4.76
N ASN A 309 -14.04 -1.74 6.06
CA ASN A 309 -13.59 -0.58 6.84
C ASN A 309 -12.06 -0.39 6.71
N GLY A 310 -11.62 0.79 6.26
CA GLY A 310 -10.21 1.09 5.95
C GLY A 310 -9.78 0.87 4.49
N PHE A 311 -10.64 0.23 3.68
CA PHE A 311 -10.60 0.09 2.22
C PHE A 311 -11.95 0.50 1.58
N GLU A 312 -12.62 1.48 2.18
CA GLU A 312 -13.93 1.96 1.71
C GLU A 312 -13.85 2.56 0.29
N GLU A 313 -12.65 2.93 -0.17
CA GLU A 313 -12.34 3.38 -1.53
C GLU A 313 -12.88 2.46 -2.64
N PHE A 314 -12.76 1.13 -2.52
CA PHE A 314 -13.15 0.19 -3.59
C PHE A 314 -14.63 0.35 -3.99
N TRP A 315 -15.50 0.54 -3.00
CA TRP A 315 -16.91 0.88 -3.24
C TRP A 315 -17.12 2.37 -3.50
N SER A 316 -16.43 3.24 -2.76
CA SER A 316 -16.63 4.69 -2.83
C SER A 316 -16.31 5.24 -4.22
N ASP A 317 -15.17 4.82 -4.80
CA ASP A 317 -14.79 5.14 -6.17
C ASP A 317 -15.71 4.47 -7.20
N THR A 318 -16.07 3.19 -7.03
CA THR A 318 -17.01 2.49 -7.94
C THR A 318 -18.35 3.21 -8.02
N CYS A 319 -18.95 3.52 -6.86
CA CYS A 319 -20.25 4.18 -6.75
C CYS A 319 -20.18 5.64 -7.21
N TRP A 320 -19.10 6.37 -6.90
CA TRP A 320 -18.92 7.75 -7.33
C TRP A 320 -18.61 7.87 -8.83
N MET A 321 -17.83 6.95 -9.40
CA MET A 321 -17.60 6.83 -10.85
C MET A 321 -18.91 6.50 -11.57
N TYR A 322 -19.66 5.49 -11.12
CA TYR A 322 -20.99 5.17 -11.67
C TYR A 322 -21.89 6.42 -11.69
N LYS A 323 -22.07 7.07 -10.53
CA LYS A 323 -22.91 8.28 -10.41
C LYS A 323 -22.39 9.44 -11.26
N THR A 324 -21.07 9.57 -11.42
CA THR A 324 -20.43 10.58 -12.28
C THR A 324 -20.65 10.31 -13.76
N LEU A 325 -20.66 9.05 -14.20
CA LEU A 325 -21.03 8.69 -15.58
C LEU A 325 -22.52 8.88 -15.85
N ARG A 326 -23.39 8.62 -14.86
CA ARG A 326 -24.83 8.95 -14.95
C ARG A 326 -25.03 10.48 -15.09
N ASP A 327 -24.34 11.29 -14.28
CA ASP A 327 -24.24 12.76 -14.39
C ASP A 327 -23.66 13.21 -15.76
N ALA A 328 -22.86 12.38 -16.43
CA ALA A 328 -22.27 12.63 -17.75
C ALA A 328 -23.11 12.10 -18.93
N GLY A 329 -24.33 11.63 -18.66
CA GLY A 329 -25.29 11.18 -19.68
C GLY A 329 -25.08 9.75 -20.18
N TYR A 330 -24.34 8.90 -19.46
CA TYR A 330 -24.39 7.46 -19.67
C TYR A 330 -25.71 6.91 -19.05
N SER A 331 -26.40 6.04 -19.78
CA SER A 331 -27.63 5.41 -19.29
C SER A 331 -27.33 4.09 -18.56
N ALA A 332 -28.12 3.77 -17.52
CA ALA A 332 -27.81 2.66 -16.60
C ALA A 332 -27.82 1.29 -17.28
N GLU A 333 -28.57 1.14 -18.37
CA GLU A 333 -28.61 -0.07 -19.18
C GLU A 333 -27.38 -0.25 -20.09
N ASN A 334 -26.56 0.80 -20.26
CA ASN A 334 -25.30 0.78 -21.01
C ASN A 334 -24.05 0.95 -20.11
N ILE A 335 -24.22 1.01 -18.78
CA ILE A 335 -23.11 0.83 -17.83
C ILE A 335 -23.20 -0.59 -17.30
N TYR A 336 -22.08 -1.31 -17.35
CA TYR A 336 -21.92 -2.66 -16.82
C TYR A 336 -20.92 -2.60 -15.67
N VAL A 337 -21.39 -2.82 -14.44
CA VAL A 337 -20.53 -2.77 -13.24
C VAL A 337 -20.24 -4.18 -12.73
N LEU A 338 -18.95 -4.51 -12.71
CA LEU A 338 -18.41 -5.69 -12.06
C LEU A 338 -17.72 -5.21 -10.78
N TYR A 339 -18.25 -5.57 -9.61
CA TYR A 339 -17.72 -5.12 -8.32
C TYR A 339 -17.68 -6.30 -7.34
N GLY A 340 -16.47 -6.60 -6.84
CA GLY A 340 -16.21 -7.61 -5.81
C GLY A 340 -17.03 -8.89 -5.98
N SER A 341 -17.68 -9.35 -4.90
CA SER A 341 -18.56 -10.54 -4.92
C SER A 341 -19.96 -10.32 -5.54
N GLY A 342 -20.14 -9.29 -6.37
CA GLY A 342 -21.35 -9.10 -7.19
C GLY A 342 -22.57 -8.58 -6.44
N ASN A 343 -22.35 -7.79 -5.39
CA ASN A 343 -23.40 -7.18 -4.57
C ASN A 343 -22.96 -5.77 -4.15
N ASP A 344 -23.87 -4.80 -4.15
CA ASP A 344 -23.61 -3.44 -3.66
C ASP A 344 -23.17 -3.45 -2.19
N HIS A 345 -22.14 -2.67 -1.83
CA HIS A 345 -21.76 -2.46 -0.44
C HIS A 345 -22.67 -1.41 0.22
N ALA A 346 -23.15 -1.69 1.43
CA ALA A 346 -24.10 -0.86 2.17
C ALA A 346 -23.40 0.24 2.99
N SER A 347 -22.76 1.20 2.31
CA SER A 347 -21.91 2.22 2.96
C SER A 347 -22.67 3.07 3.97
N ASP A 348 -22.10 3.26 5.16
CA ASP A 348 -22.62 4.17 6.20
C ASP A 348 -22.74 5.62 5.69
N ASN A 349 -21.90 6.01 4.71
CA ASN A 349 -21.89 7.34 4.10
C ASN A 349 -22.90 7.44 2.93
N PRO A 350 -23.97 8.25 3.03
CA PRO A 350 -24.99 8.36 1.98
C PRO A 350 -24.48 8.85 0.63
N LYS A 351 -23.27 9.43 0.57
CA LYS A 351 -22.62 9.81 -0.69
C LYS A 351 -22.32 8.60 -1.58
N TYR A 352 -22.03 7.45 -0.97
CA TYR A 352 -21.76 6.19 -1.67
C TYR A 352 -22.95 5.22 -1.63
N GLN A 353 -24.14 5.70 -1.27
CA GLN A 353 -25.40 5.00 -1.52
C GLN A 353 -25.98 5.40 -2.87
N SER A 354 -26.73 4.50 -3.49
CA SER A 354 -27.48 4.71 -4.73
C SER A 354 -28.93 4.26 -4.54
N ALA A 355 -29.86 4.87 -5.30
CA ALA A 355 -31.26 4.45 -5.33
C ALA A 355 -31.50 3.33 -6.38
N ASP A 356 -30.71 3.34 -7.45
CA ASP A 356 -30.56 2.24 -8.40
C ASP A 356 -29.50 1.26 -7.86
N THR A 357 -29.66 -0.05 -8.05
CA THR A 357 -28.56 -1.01 -7.86
C THR A 357 -27.39 -0.63 -8.77
N VAL A 358 -26.16 -0.63 -8.23
CA VAL A 358 -24.96 -0.24 -8.99
C VAL A 358 -24.33 -1.45 -9.67
N THR A 359 -24.16 -2.54 -8.92
CA THR A 359 -23.46 -3.76 -9.34
C THR A 359 -24.35 -4.66 -10.20
N ASP A 360 -23.89 -5.02 -11.40
CA ASP A 360 -24.54 -6.02 -12.24
C ASP A 360 -23.98 -7.43 -12.00
N PHE A 361 -22.66 -7.56 -11.84
CA PHE A 361 -21.95 -8.84 -11.82
C PHE A 361 -20.80 -8.86 -10.79
N PRO A 362 -20.32 -10.03 -10.36
CA PRO A 362 -19.08 -10.11 -9.57
C PRO A 362 -17.84 -9.83 -10.43
N ALA A 363 -16.87 -9.13 -9.86
CA ALA A 363 -15.56 -8.90 -10.48
C ALA A 363 -14.70 -10.17 -10.41
N THR A 364 -14.98 -11.07 -11.33
CA THR A 364 -14.31 -12.37 -11.50
C THR A 364 -13.88 -12.53 -12.95
N TYR A 365 -12.80 -13.26 -13.20
CA TYR A 365 -12.26 -13.52 -14.54
C TYR A 365 -13.37 -14.02 -15.46
N VAL A 366 -14.18 -14.97 -14.99
CA VAL A 366 -15.30 -15.57 -15.72
C VAL A 366 -16.37 -14.54 -16.11
N TRP A 367 -16.67 -13.56 -15.25
CA TRP A 367 -17.69 -12.55 -15.54
C TRP A 367 -17.17 -11.34 -16.32
N VAL A 368 -15.89 -10.97 -16.16
CA VAL A 368 -15.21 -10.05 -17.09
C VAL A 368 -15.28 -10.64 -18.51
N ASP A 369 -14.92 -11.92 -18.67
CA ASP A 369 -15.00 -12.63 -19.95
C ASP A 369 -16.41 -12.62 -20.54
N LYS A 370 -17.45 -12.94 -19.74
CA LYS A 370 -18.85 -12.88 -20.15
C LYS A 370 -19.30 -11.48 -20.58
N VAL A 371 -18.84 -10.42 -19.91
CA VAL A 371 -19.24 -9.04 -20.25
C VAL A 371 -18.60 -8.60 -21.57
N PHE A 372 -17.31 -8.88 -21.79
CA PHE A 372 -16.69 -8.59 -23.09
C PHE A 372 -17.27 -9.47 -24.22
N ASP A 373 -17.49 -10.76 -24.00
CA ASP A 373 -18.12 -11.64 -25.01
C ASP A 373 -19.59 -11.24 -25.28
N GLY A 374 -20.31 -10.77 -24.26
CA GLY A 374 -21.68 -10.25 -24.35
C GLY A 374 -21.75 -8.91 -25.10
N LEU A 375 -20.79 -8.01 -24.90
CA LEU A 375 -20.66 -6.79 -25.70
C LEU A 375 -20.31 -7.10 -27.16
N LEU A 376 -19.45 -8.10 -27.40
CA LEU A 376 -19.06 -8.54 -28.73
C LEU A 376 -20.22 -9.20 -29.49
N ASN A 377 -21.00 -10.06 -28.84
CA ASN A 377 -21.97 -10.95 -29.50
C ASN A 377 -23.44 -10.57 -29.26
N GLY A 378 -23.74 -10.00 -28.10
CA GLY A 378 -25.07 -9.85 -27.51
C GLY A 378 -25.39 -11.02 -26.59
N ASP A 379 -25.80 -10.74 -25.35
CA ASP A 379 -26.29 -11.75 -24.40
C ASP A 379 -27.60 -11.28 -23.74
N SER A 380 -28.72 -11.75 -24.29
CA SER A 380 -30.07 -11.48 -23.76
C SER A 380 -30.38 -12.21 -22.46
N THR A 381 -29.56 -13.19 -22.03
CA THR A 381 -29.74 -13.92 -20.76
C THR A 381 -29.26 -13.07 -19.59
N ASN A 382 -28.13 -12.38 -19.77
CA ASN A 382 -27.50 -11.52 -18.77
C ASN A 382 -27.74 -10.01 -19.02
N GLY A 383 -28.60 -9.65 -19.98
CA GLY A 383 -28.97 -8.25 -20.25
C GLY A 383 -27.89 -7.40 -20.95
N ILE A 384 -26.88 -8.04 -21.55
CA ILE A 384 -25.74 -7.36 -22.16
C ILE A 384 -26.06 -7.08 -23.63
N SER A 385 -26.15 -5.81 -23.99
CA SER A 385 -26.46 -5.38 -25.36
C SER A 385 -25.22 -5.48 -26.26
N LYS A 386 -25.40 -6.03 -27.46
CA LYS A 386 -24.33 -6.08 -28.47
C LYS A 386 -23.91 -4.66 -28.85
N MET A 387 -22.63 -4.35 -28.68
CA MET A 387 -22.05 -3.07 -29.06
C MET A 387 -22.01 -2.90 -30.59
N LYS A 388 -22.11 -1.65 -31.07
CA LYS A 388 -22.07 -1.29 -32.49
C LYS A 388 -20.86 -0.41 -32.76
N SER A 389 -20.31 -0.49 -33.97
CA SER A 389 -19.14 0.32 -34.39
C SER A 389 -19.37 1.83 -34.43
N SER A 390 -20.59 2.30 -34.17
CA SER A 390 -20.96 3.69 -33.88
C SER A 390 -20.63 4.14 -32.46
N ASP A 391 -20.58 3.21 -31.52
CA ASP A 391 -20.70 3.46 -30.07
C ASP A 391 -19.33 3.80 -29.45
N SER A 392 -19.32 4.56 -28.36
CA SER A 392 -18.11 4.93 -27.63
C SER A 392 -17.99 4.14 -26.34
N LEU A 393 -16.83 3.52 -26.10
CA LEU A 393 -16.56 2.71 -24.92
C LEU A 393 -15.79 3.50 -23.85
N PHE A 394 -16.26 3.48 -22.61
CA PHE A 394 -15.49 3.86 -21.42
C PHE A 394 -15.13 2.60 -20.64
N VAL A 395 -13.87 2.42 -20.27
CA VAL A 395 -13.44 1.34 -19.39
C VAL A 395 -12.72 1.93 -18.19
N TRP A 396 -13.07 1.46 -16.99
CA TRP A 396 -12.35 1.81 -15.77
C TRP A 396 -12.08 0.55 -14.95
N THR A 397 -10.84 0.40 -14.47
CA THR A 397 -10.40 -0.70 -13.61
C THR A 397 -9.85 -0.15 -12.30
N PHE A 398 -10.22 -0.77 -11.18
CA PHE A 398 -9.64 -0.50 -9.87
C PHE A 398 -9.46 -1.79 -9.06
N ASP A 399 -8.22 -2.18 -8.79
CA ASP A 399 -7.90 -3.18 -7.77
C ASP A 399 -6.41 -3.06 -7.36
N HIS A 400 -5.95 -4.01 -6.54
CA HIS A 400 -4.58 -4.51 -6.58
C HIS A 400 -4.09 -4.79 -8.02
N GLY A 401 -2.78 -4.78 -8.21
CA GLY A 401 -2.13 -5.17 -9.46
C GLY A 401 -0.77 -5.83 -9.20
N ALA A 402 -0.20 -6.46 -10.21
CA ALA A 402 1.05 -7.24 -10.07
C ALA A 402 1.86 -7.29 -11.37
N GLY A 403 3.10 -7.77 -11.27
CA GLY A 403 3.98 -8.02 -12.42
C GLY A 403 4.63 -6.75 -12.95
N GLY A 404 4.51 -6.51 -14.26
CA GLY A 404 5.06 -5.35 -14.97
C GLY A 404 5.45 -5.67 -16.42
N ASP A 405 5.85 -6.92 -16.67
CA ASP A 405 5.93 -7.59 -17.97
C ASP A 405 5.81 -9.12 -17.72
N PRO A 406 4.63 -9.73 -17.92
CA PRO A 406 3.33 -9.08 -18.11
C PRO A 406 2.85 -8.37 -16.84
N ALA A 407 1.97 -7.38 -16.99
CA ALA A 407 1.18 -6.82 -15.89
C ALA A 407 -0.16 -7.57 -15.70
N TYR A 408 -0.70 -7.48 -14.48
CA TYR A 408 -1.92 -8.16 -14.06
C TYR A 408 -2.92 -7.21 -13.39
N LEU A 409 -4.22 -7.44 -13.66
CA LEU A 409 -5.36 -6.90 -12.94
C LEU A 409 -5.90 -7.99 -12.02
N CYS A 410 -6.04 -7.68 -10.73
CA CYS A 410 -6.58 -8.62 -9.75
C CYS A 410 -8.12 -8.67 -9.84
N LEU A 411 -8.70 -9.82 -9.46
CA LEU A 411 -10.14 -10.12 -9.44
C LEU A 411 -10.43 -11.14 -8.31
N MET A 412 -11.69 -11.25 -7.89
CA MET A 412 -12.13 -12.10 -6.76
C MET A 412 -11.78 -13.60 -6.87
N ASP A 413 -11.55 -14.13 -8.08
CA ASP A 413 -11.26 -15.55 -8.35
C ASP A 413 -9.88 -15.81 -8.96
N GLY A 414 -9.05 -14.77 -9.14
CA GLY A 414 -7.71 -14.86 -9.71
C GLY A 414 -7.25 -13.58 -10.38
N ASP A 415 -6.25 -13.67 -11.24
CA ASP A 415 -5.61 -12.52 -11.89
C ASP A 415 -5.81 -12.60 -13.41
N MET A 416 -6.12 -11.47 -14.05
CA MET A 416 -6.21 -11.36 -15.50
C MET A 416 -4.98 -10.61 -16.04
N ASP A 417 -4.23 -11.26 -16.91
CA ASP A 417 -3.06 -10.66 -17.57
C ASP A 417 -3.45 -9.64 -18.64
N GLU A 418 -2.53 -8.71 -18.92
CA GLU A 418 -2.71 -7.68 -19.94
C GLU A 418 -3.01 -8.21 -21.35
N GLY A 419 -2.47 -9.37 -21.72
CA GLY A 419 -2.61 -9.93 -23.06
C GLY A 419 -4.02 -10.49 -23.29
N HIS A 420 -4.57 -11.21 -22.31
CA HIS A 420 -5.95 -11.70 -22.36
C HIS A 420 -6.96 -10.55 -22.25
N PHE A 421 -6.74 -9.59 -21.33
CA PHE A 421 -7.60 -8.41 -21.21
C PHE A 421 -7.63 -7.59 -22.51
N ALA A 422 -6.45 -7.35 -23.12
CA ALA A 422 -6.34 -6.66 -24.39
C ALA A 422 -6.97 -7.45 -25.55
N ALA A 423 -6.85 -8.78 -25.59
CA ALA A 423 -7.50 -9.60 -26.60
C ALA A 423 -9.03 -9.49 -26.55
N LYS A 424 -9.62 -9.48 -25.35
CA LYS A 424 -11.06 -9.27 -25.12
C LYS A 424 -11.52 -7.87 -25.53
N LEU A 425 -10.78 -6.84 -25.13
CA LEU A 425 -11.13 -5.44 -25.43
C LEU A 425 -10.96 -5.10 -26.91
N ASN A 426 -9.85 -5.49 -27.54
CA ASN A 426 -9.55 -5.18 -28.94
C ASN A 426 -10.47 -5.91 -29.94
N ALA A 427 -11.20 -6.94 -29.51
CA ALA A 427 -12.23 -7.58 -30.31
C ALA A 427 -13.52 -6.74 -30.42
N LEU A 428 -13.76 -5.79 -29.51
CA LEU A 428 -15.04 -5.07 -29.44
C LEU A 428 -15.25 -4.09 -30.62
N PRO A 429 -16.45 -4.08 -31.23
CA PRO A 429 -16.77 -3.18 -32.33
C PRO A 429 -17.16 -1.79 -31.81
N PHE A 430 -16.20 -0.93 -31.45
CA PHE A 430 -16.46 0.47 -31.06
C PHE A 430 -15.96 1.50 -32.10
N GLN A 431 -16.48 2.73 -32.04
CA GLN A 431 -15.93 3.88 -32.76
C GLN A 431 -14.58 4.29 -32.17
N LYS A 432 -14.56 4.52 -30.85
CA LYS A 432 -13.42 4.91 -30.01
C LYS A 432 -13.63 4.46 -28.57
N ALA A 433 -12.54 4.28 -27.84
CA ALA A 433 -12.55 3.94 -26.42
C ALA A 433 -11.68 4.90 -25.60
N ALA A 434 -12.04 5.11 -24.33
CA ALA A 434 -11.18 5.70 -23.32
C ALA A 434 -11.09 4.74 -22.12
N ILE A 435 -9.86 4.39 -21.73
CA ILE A 435 -9.55 3.39 -20.70
C ILE A 435 -8.79 4.10 -19.56
N PHE A 436 -9.21 3.87 -18.32
CA PHE A 436 -8.60 4.44 -17.11
C PHE A 436 -8.29 3.33 -16.11
N MET A 437 -7.02 3.15 -15.73
CA MET A 437 -6.59 1.97 -14.96
C MET A 437 -5.90 2.38 -13.66
N GLN A 438 -6.62 2.27 -12.54
CA GLN A 438 -6.06 2.43 -11.20
C GLN A 438 -5.73 1.08 -10.58
N GLN A 439 -4.53 0.58 -10.89
CA GLN A 439 -3.93 -0.49 -10.13
C GLN A 439 -2.41 -0.33 -10.15
N CYS A 440 -1.73 -1.02 -9.23
CA CYS A 440 -0.27 -1.12 -9.26
C CYS A 440 0.18 -1.77 -10.58
N ARG A 441 1.36 -1.41 -11.09
CA ARG A 441 1.89 -1.91 -12.38
C ARG A 441 1.02 -1.59 -13.61
N SER A 442 -0.03 -0.75 -13.47
CA SER A 442 -1.04 -0.49 -14.53
C SER A 442 -0.43 -0.02 -15.87
N GLY A 443 0.70 0.71 -15.84
CA GLY A 443 1.43 1.12 -17.03
C GLY A 443 1.95 -0.03 -17.92
N GLY A 444 2.05 -1.27 -17.42
CA GLY A 444 2.44 -2.42 -18.26
C GLY A 444 1.44 -2.71 -19.38
N PHE A 445 0.15 -2.55 -19.09
CA PHE A 445 -0.94 -2.73 -20.05
C PHE A 445 -0.85 -1.81 -21.29
N ILE A 446 -0.01 -0.77 -21.27
CA ILE A 446 0.12 0.19 -22.39
C ILE A 446 0.53 -0.49 -23.69
N ASP A 447 1.52 -1.39 -23.68
CA ASP A 447 2.00 -1.98 -24.92
C ASP A 447 0.99 -2.96 -25.54
N SER A 448 0.18 -3.63 -24.71
CA SER A 448 -0.91 -4.52 -25.15
C SER A 448 -2.21 -3.79 -25.54
N LEU A 449 -2.53 -2.63 -24.95
CA LEU A 449 -3.77 -1.88 -25.19
C LEU A 449 -3.63 -0.70 -26.17
N GLN A 450 -2.43 -0.25 -26.53
CA GLN A 450 -2.29 0.92 -27.41
C GLN A 450 -2.84 0.66 -28.82
N ALA A 451 -3.81 1.47 -29.25
CA ALA A 451 -4.38 1.39 -30.60
C ALA A 451 -4.89 2.75 -31.07
N SER A 452 -5.02 2.93 -32.40
CA SER A 452 -5.49 4.19 -33.03
C SER A 452 -6.97 4.54 -32.77
N LYS A 453 -7.69 3.71 -32.00
CA LYS A 453 -9.05 3.95 -31.50
C LYS A 453 -9.13 4.06 -29.97
N ILE A 454 -8.02 3.89 -29.27
CA ILE A 454 -7.96 3.81 -27.80
C ILE A 454 -7.18 5.01 -27.28
N PHE A 455 -7.80 5.77 -26.40
CA PHE A 455 -7.09 6.53 -25.38
C PHE A 455 -6.95 5.64 -24.14
N LEU A 456 -5.75 5.61 -23.56
CA LEU A 456 -5.46 4.91 -22.31
C LEU A 456 -4.78 5.88 -21.33
N SER A 457 -5.18 5.81 -20.07
CA SER A 457 -4.54 6.45 -18.93
C SER A 457 -4.36 5.43 -17.79
N THR A 458 -3.20 5.42 -17.15
CA THR A 458 -2.84 4.52 -16.04
C THR A 458 -2.36 5.32 -14.84
N ALA A 459 -2.59 4.81 -13.62
CA ALA A 459 -2.19 5.49 -12.39
C ALA A 459 -0.66 5.52 -12.19
N CYS A 460 0.01 4.44 -12.55
CA CYS A 460 1.46 4.32 -12.37
C CYS A 460 2.13 3.70 -13.60
N ARG A 461 3.46 3.77 -13.65
CA ARG A 461 4.30 3.04 -14.62
C ARG A 461 4.30 1.53 -14.35
N SER A 462 4.74 0.74 -15.32
CA SER A 462 4.96 -0.71 -15.16
C SER A 462 5.95 -1.07 -14.04
N ASP A 463 6.87 -0.18 -13.65
CA ASP A 463 7.81 -0.37 -12.53
C ASP A 463 7.35 0.27 -11.21
N GLN A 464 6.16 0.89 -11.15
CA GLN A 464 5.60 1.54 -9.96
C GLN A 464 4.36 0.83 -9.39
N ASN A 465 4.03 1.18 -8.15
CA ASN A 465 2.79 0.79 -7.49
C ASN A 465 1.85 2.00 -7.44
N ALA A 466 0.56 1.74 -7.37
CA ALA A 466 -0.47 2.75 -7.13
C ALA A 466 -0.89 2.76 -5.65
N PHE A 467 -1.35 3.91 -5.15
CA PHE A 467 -1.55 4.15 -3.73
C PHE A 467 -2.97 4.67 -3.38
N PRO A 468 -3.44 4.40 -2.15
CA PRO A 468 -4.55 5.15 -1.57
C PRO A 468 -4.12 6.60 -1.29
N SER A 469 -5.07 7.52 -1.46
CA SER A 469 -4.93 8.95 -1.17
C SER A 469 -4.35 9.23 0.21
N ASN A 470 -3.50 10.24 0.33
CA ASN A 470 -2.89 10.59 1.61
C ASN A 470 -3.56 11.79 2.31
N ASN A 471 -4.12 12.75 1.57
CA ASN A 471 -4.92 13.87 2.10
C ASN A 471 -6.33 13.97 1.49
N GLU A 472 -6.61 13.23 0.41
CA GLU A 472 -7.77 13.38 -0.49
C GLU A 472 -9.00 12.61 0.02
N TYR A 473 -9.12 12.51 1.34
CA TYR A 473 -10.19 11.80 2.03
C TYR A 473 -11.32 12.75 2.46
N GLU A 474 -12.38 12.18 3.00
CA GLU A 474 -13.42 12.91 3.73
C GLU A 474 -13.71 12.27 5.09
N THR A 475 -14.50 12.95 5.91
CA THR A 475 -14.96 12.41 7.19
C THR A 475 -16.49 12.43 7.26
N TYR A 476 -17.09 11.27 7.50
CA TYR A 476 -18.52 11.11 7.75
C TYR A 476 -18.73 10.36 9.06
N ASN A 477 -19.58 10.90 9.96
CA ASN A 477 -19.82 10.39 11.32
C ASN A 477 -18.55 10.09 12.16
N GLY A 478 -17.40 10.68 11.82
CA GLY A 478 -16.11 10.44 12.49
C GLY A 478 -15.28 9.28 11.92
N GLN A 479 -15.80 8.54 10.93
CA GLN A 479 -15.02 7.64 10.08
C GLN A 479 -14.37 8.44 8.94
N ILE A 480 -13.22 7.96 8.46
CA ILE A 480 -12.54 8.47 7.27
C ILE A 480 -12.91 7.59 6.08
N TYR A 481 -13.26 8.20 4.96
CA TYR A 481 -13.42 7.53 3.66
C TYR A 481 -12.27 7.99 2.77
N ASN A 482 -11.37 7.06 2.45
CA ASN A 482 -10.28 7.29 1.50
C ASN A 482 -10.78 7.07 0.07
N HIS A 483 -9.91 7.41 -0.87
CA HIS A 483 -10.02 7.11 -2.29
C HIS A 483 -8.68 6.51 -2.77
N GLY A 484 -8.63 5.93 -3.97
CA GLY A 484 -7.34 5.89 -4.66
C GLY A 484 -7.00 7.27 -5.21
N GLU A 485 -5.73 7.68 -5.18
CA GLU A 485 -5.35 9.07 -5.49
C GLU A 485 -5.69 9.47 -6.94
N TYR A 486 -5.23 8.67 -7.89
CA TYR A 486 -5.57 8.77 -9.31
C TYR A 486 -7.10 8.82 -9.55
N ASN A 487 -7.88 7.96 -8.89
CA ASN A 487 -9.34 7.93 -8.98
C ASN A 487 -9.98 9.19 -8.41
N TYR A 488 -9.50 9.67 -7.26
CA TYR A 488 -10.00 10.90 -6.66
C TYR A 488 -9.87 12.05 -7.64
N TYR A 489 -8.69 12.23 -8.25
CA TYR A 489 -8.46 13.29 -9.22
C TYR A 489 -9.20 13.05 -10.55
N LEU A 490 -9.32 11.80 -11.01
CA LEU A 490 -10.06 11.43 -12.22
C LEU A 490 -11.56 11.73 -12.09
N ILE A 491 -12.19 11.29 -11.00
CA ILE A 491 -13.62 11.48 -10.76
C ILE A 491 -13.88 12.94 -10.38
N CYS A 492 -12.95 13.62 -9.70
CA CYS A 492 -12.97 15.09 -9.56
C CYS A 492 -13.07 15.79 -10.93
N ALA A 493 -12.16 15.46 -11.86
CA ALA A 493 -12.09 16.07 -13.19
C ALA A 493 -13.36 15.83 -14.01
N ILE A 494 -13.84 14.58 -14.09
CA ILE A 494 -15.05 14.23 -14.85
C ILE A 494 -16.30 14.81 -14.20
N SER A 495 -16.40 14.79 -12.86
CA SER A 495 -17.62 15.27 -12.18
C SER A 495 -17.70 16.80 -12.10
N GLY A 496 -16.56 17.50 -12.11
CA GLY A 496 -16.46 18.96 -11.92
C GLY A 496 -16.51 19.40 -10.45
N LYS A 497 -16.36 18.46 -9.51
CA LYS A 497 -16.48 18.69 -8.06
C LYS A 497 -15.62 17.68 -7.28
N THR A 498 -15.03 18.10 -6.16
CA THR A 498 -14.52 17.17 -5.15
C THR A 498 -15.67 16.44 -4.46
N PRO A 499 -15.44 15.31 -3.76
CA PRO A 499 -16.48 14.65 -2.98
C PRO A 499 -17.16 15.55 -1.97
N ASN A 500 -16.46 16.57 -1.46
CA ASN A 500 -16.98 17.55 -0.50
C ASN A 500 -17.63 18.78 -1.18
N GLY A 501 -17.84 18.74 -2.50
CA GLY A 501 -18.57 19.75 -3.26
C GLY A 501 -17.77 20.99 -3.66
N GLY A 502 -16.45 20.99 -3.47
CA GLY A 502 -15.58 22.07 -3.96
C GLY A 502 -15.45 22.00 -5.49
N THR A 503 -15.55 23.12 -6.19
CA THR A 503 -15.51 23.15 -7.67
C THR A 503 -14.16 22.68 -8.22
N VAL A 504 -14.21 21.83 -9.24
CA VAL A 504 -13.05 21.39 -10.04
C VAL A 504 -13.26 21.81 -11.49
N ASN A 505 -12.22 22.30 -12.15
CA ASN A 505 -12.28 22.69 -13.57
C ASN A 505 -11.13 22.07 -14.37
N ALA A 506 -11.40 20.92 -14.98
CA ALA A 506 -10.51 20.28 -15.94
C ALA A 506 -10.78 20.66 -17.41
N ASP A 507 -11.81 21.48 -17.70
CA ASP A 507 -11.99 22.09 -19.04
C ASP A 507 -10.86 23.12 -19.27
N THR A 508 -9.84 22.70 -20.02
CA THR A 508 -8.68 23.51 -20.40
C THR A 508 -8.75 23.96 -21.86
N GLY A 509 -9.50 23.25 -22.70
CA GLY A 509 -9.82 23.68 -24.07
C GLY A 509 -10.79 24.88 -24.11
N GLY A 510 -11.59 25.06 -23.06
CA GLY A 510 -12.67 26.04 -22.98
C GLY A 510 -13.87 25.67 -23.87
N ASP A 511 -14.06 24.39 -24.17
CA ASP A 511 -15.12 23.90 -25.08
C ASP A 511 -16.43 23.53 -24.36
N SER A 512 -16.45 23.63 -23.03
CA SER A 512 -17.53 23.23 -22.12
C SER A 512 -17.78 21.72 -22.03
N GLY A 513 -16.84 20.89 -22.51
CA GLY A 513 -16.76 19.46 -22.22
C GLY A 513 -15.69 19.14 -21.16
N ILE A 514 -15.54 17.84 -20.86
CA ILE A 514 -14.35 17.27 -20.25
C ILE A 514 -13.93 16.11 -21.16
N SER A 515 -12.80 16.27 -21.84
CA SER A 515 -12.19 15.21 -22.66
C SER A 515 -11.41 14.20 -21.81
N ALA A 516 -11.13 13.02 -22.38
CA ALA A 516 -10.32 12.00 -21.71
C ALA A 516 -8.87 12.44 -21.48
N LEU A 517 -8.31 13.20 -22.43
CA LEU A 517 -6.99 13.84 -22.27
C LEU A 517 -6.98 14.88 -21.15
N GLU A 518 -8.06 15.67 -21.01
CA GLU A 518 -8.19 16.65 -19.92
C GLU A 518 -8.34 15.99 -18.55
N ALA A 519 -9.08 14.88 -18.48
CA ALA A 519 -9.19 14.10 -17.26
C ALA A 519 -7.82 13.54 -16.82
N HIS A 520 -7.04 12.97 -17.75
CA HIS A 520 -5.65 12.55 -17.47
C HIS A 520 -4.74 13.72 -17.10
N ASN A 521 -4.78 14.82 -17.86
CA ASN A 521 -3.98 16.02 -17.58
C ASN A 521 -4.32 16.62 -16.20
N TRP A 522 -5.57 16.53 -15.74
CA TRP A 522 -5.92 16.96 -14.38
C TRP A 522 -5.21 16.08 -13.34
N VAL A 523 -5.32 14.76 -13.47
CA VAL A 523 -4.66 13.80 -12.55
C VAL A 523 -3.14 14.02 -12.51
N ALA A 524 -2.48 14.01 -13.67
CA ALA A 524 -1.02 14.15 -13.78
C ALA A 524 -0.47 15.54 -13.34
N ASN A 525 -1.33 16.52 -13.03
CA ASN A 525 -0.96 17.81 -12.43
C ASN A 525 -1.32 17.92 -10.93
N HIS A 526 -1.97 16.90 -10.34
CA HIS A 526 -2.38 16.90 -8.94
C HIS A 526 -1.83 15.72 -8.12
N GLU A 527 -1.35 14.65 -8.76
CA GLU A 527 -0.62 13.55 -8.09
C GLU A 527 0.53 14.09 -7.21
N ASP A 528 0.56 13.70 -5.93
CA ASP A 528 1.61 14.09 -4.97
C ASP A 528 2.36 12.89 -4.33
N LEU A 529 1.85 11.66 -4.50
CA LEU A 529 2.55 10.42 -4.13
C LEU A 529 3.61 9.96 -5.14
N ALA A 530 4.32 8.89 -4.78
CA ALA A 530 5.48 8.36 -5.49
C ALA A 530 5.15 7.50 -6.73
N GLU A 531 3.97 7.68 -7.32
CA GLU A 531 3.59 7.13 -8.62
C GLU A 531 3.77 8.16 -9.75
N VAL A 532 3.60 7.74 -11.00
CA VAL A 532 3.65 8.62 -12.18
C VAL A 532 2.59 8.15 -13.16
N PRO A 533 1.45 8.85 -13.25
CA PRO A 533 0.42 8.57 -14.25
C PRO A 533 0.98 8.60 -15.66
N GLN A 534 0.56 7.63 -16.48
CA GLN A 534 0.94 7.55 -17.88
C GLN A 534 -0.29 7.60 -18.79
N MET A 535 -0.07 7.91 -20.07
CA MET A 535 -1.09 7.81 -21.10
C MET A 535 -0.53 7.26 -22.42
N SER A 536 -1.41 6.68 -23.22
CA SER A 536 -1.18 6.40 -24.64
C SER A 536 -2.35 6.90 -25.47
N ASP A 537 -2.07 7.75 -26.46
CA ASP A 537 -3.06 8.35 -27.36
C ASP A 537 -2.60 8.30 -28.82
N THR A 538 -2.16 7.12 -29.28
CA THR A 538 -1.60 6.92 -30.63
C THR A 538 -2.55 7.31 -31.77
N GLY A 539 -3.85 7.43 -31.50
CA GLY A 539 -4.88 7.87 -32.45
C GLY A 539 -5.33 9.33 -32.33
N GLY A 540 -4.93 10.08 -31.30
CA GLY A 540 -5.52 11.40 -31.00
C GLY A 540 -6.99 11.31 -30.55
N VAL A 541 -7.34 10.22 -29.89
CA VAL A 541 -8.67 9.94 -29.33
C VAL A 541 -8.91 10.75 -28.06
N GLY A 542 -7.88 10.96 -27.23
CA GLY A 542 -8.00 11.58 -25.91
C GLY A 542 -8.67 12.95 -25.93
N SER A 543 -8.28 13.80 -26.88
CA SER A 543 -8.84 15.15 -27.08
C SER A 543 -10.22 15.17 -27.76
N THR A 544 -10.71 14.04 -28.26
CA THR A 544 -12.02 13.94 -28.94
C THR A 544 -13.01 13.03 -28.20
N PHE A 545 -12.57 12.27 -27.20
CA PHE A 545 -13.43 11.49 -26.32
C PHE A 545 -13.97 12.39 -25.20
N ILE A 546 -15.08 13.09 -25.49
CA ILE A 546 -15.78 13.93 -24.50
C ILE A 546 -16.57 13.02 -23.55
N ILE A 547 -16.05 12.82 -22.33
CA ILE A 547 -16.67 11.97 -21.31
C ILE A 547 -17.97 12.64 -20.84
N LYS A 548 -17.88 13.92 -20.47
CA LYS A 548 -18.98 14.77 -19.99
C LYS A 548 -19.10 16.03 -20.83
N THR A 549 -20.32 16.39 -21.18
CA THR A 549 -20.67 17.71 -21.73
C THR A 549 -21.33 18.53 -20.65
N SER A 550 -20.95 19.79 -20.48
CA SER A 550 -21.73 20.73 -19.65
C SER A 550 -23.14 20.84 -20.21
N SER A 551 -24.15 20.59 -19.38
CA SER A 551 -25.53 20.90 -19.72
C SER A 551 -25.66 22.41 -19.95
N SER A 552 -26.38 22.79 -21.00
CA SER A 552 -26.32 24.16 -21.56
C SER A 552 -27.03 25.20 -20.68
N GLY A 553 -26.39 25.58 -19.57
CA GLY A 553 -26.84 26.55 -18.56
C GLY A 553 -26.25 27.96 -18.69
N GLY A 554 -25.35 28.18 -19.65
CA GLY A 554 -25.08 29.51 -20.22
C GLY A 554 -24.35 30.55 -19.36
N ILE A 555 -23.03 30.40 -19.20
CA ILE A 555 -22.11 31.52 -19.47
C ILE A 555 -21.08 31.05 -20.49
N LYS A 556 -21.13 31.59 -21.72
CA LYS A 556 -19.99 31.49 -22.64
C LYS A 556 -18.93 32.48 -22.17
N PHE A 557 -17.79 31.98 -21.71
CA PHE A 557 -16.58 32.80 -21.63
C PHE A 557 -16.10 33.10 -23.06
N ILE A 558 -16.50 34.26 -23.57
CA ILE A 558 -16.00 34.77 -24.85
C ILE A 558 -14.50 35.08 -24.69
N LYS A 559 -13.68 34.69 -25.67
CA LYS A 559 -12.23 34.92 -25.64
C LYS A 559 -11.92 36.42 -25.46
N PRO A 560 -10.96 36.80 -24.61
CA PRO A 560 -10.81 38.17 -24.10
C PRO A 560 -10.18 39.18 -25.09
N GLU A 561 -10.27 38.96 -26.40
CA GLU A 561 -9.54 39.75 -27.42
C GLU A 561 -10.37 40.88 -28.08
N GLU A 562 -11.69 40.90 -27.93
CA GLU A 562 -12.58 41.90 -28.58
C GLU A 562 -13.38 42.80 -27.62
N ALA A 563 -12.89 43.02 -26.39
CA ALA A 563 -13.46 43.98 -25.43
C ALA A 563 -12.59 45.24 -25.30
N LEU A 564 -13.00 46.35 -25.93
CA LEU A 564 -12.17 47.56 -26.05
C LEU A 564 -12.20 48.50 -24.83
N ILE A 565 -11.01 49.08 -24.56
CA ILE A 565 -10.78 50.44 -24.04
C ILE A 565 -11.03 50.71 -22.53
N ARG A 566 -9.90 50.87 -21.82
CA ARG A 566 -9.62 51.77 -20.68
C ARG A 566 -10.56 51.76 -19.46
N GLU A 567 -10.02 51.28 -18.35
CA GLU A 567 -9.52 52.22 -17.32
C GLU A 567 -8.26 51.66 -16.63
N VAL A 568 -7.32 52.53 -16.23
CA VAL A 568 -6.06 52.12 -15.58
C VAL A 568 -6.14 52.40 -14.09
N ILE A 569 -6.59 51.41 -13.32
CA ILE A 569 -6.55 51.43 -11.87
C ILE A 569 -5.16 50.93 -11.43
N PRO A 570 -4.35 51.72 -10.70
CA PRO A 570 -3.01 51.32 -10.32
C PRO A 570 -3.03 50.26 -9.20
N ILE A 571 -2.35 49.14 -9.44
CA ILE A 571 -2.18 48.06 -8.45
C ILE A 571 -1.38 48.60 -7.24
N PRO A 572 -1.87 48.44 -5.99
CA PRO A 572 -1.11 48.78 -4.80
C PRO A 572 0.16 47.92 -4.70
N LYS A 573 1.31 48.54 -4.44
CA LYS A 573 2.54 47.78 -4.14
C LYS A 573 2.38 47.00 -2.83
N PRO A 574 2.87 45.75 -2.73
CA PRO A 574 2.78 44.97 -1.50
C PRO A 574 3.56 45.63 -0.37
N THR A 575 2.95 45.70 0.82
CA THR A 575 3.59 46.15 2.06
C THR A 575 4.60 45.10 2.56
N PRO A 576 5.84 45.47 2.90
CA PRO A 576 6.82 44.53 3.47
C PRO A 576 6.41 43.98 4.84
N ASP A 577 6.78 42.73 5.11
CA ASP A 577 6.59 42.05 6.40
C ASP A 577 7.32 42.79 7.55
N PRO A 578 6.62 43.17 8.64
CA PRO A 578 7.24 43.81 9.81
C PRO A 578 8.27 42.96 10.58
N ILE A 579 8.23 41.63 10.46
CA ILE A 579 8.98 40.69 11.31
C ILE A 579 10.45 40.60 10.90
N ALA A 580 10.75 40.67 9.60
CA ALA A 580 12.10 40.53 9.05
C ALA A 580 13.12 41.59 9.57
N ASN A 581 12.64 42.71 10.13
CA ASN A 581 13.48 43.86 10.49
C ASN A 581 13.96 43.90 11.96
N ARG A 582 13.79 42.83 12.74
CA ARG A 582 14.24 42.78 14.16
C ARG A 582 15.57 42.06 14.42
N LEU A 583 16.09 41.27 13.49
CA LEU A 583 17.37 40.54 13.68
C LEU A 583 18.63 41.34 13.28
N SER A 584 18.48 42.52 12.69
CA SER A 584 19.59 43.34 12.17
C SER A 584 20.23 44.31 13.19
N LYS A 585 19.86 44.24 14.48
CA LYS A 585 20.22 45.25 15.50
C LYS A 585 20.77 44.69 16.83
N MET A 586 21.52 43.59 16.79
CA MET A 586 22.39 43.22 17.92
C MET A 586 23.83 43.71 17.68
N PRO A 587 24.52 44.30 18.69
CA PRO A 587 25.93 44.64 18.57
C PRO A 587 26.79 43.39 18.44
N ARG A 588 27.82 43.43 17.57
CA ARG A 588 28.90 42.44 17.62
C ARG A 588 29.82 42.80 18.78
N ILE A 589 29.94 41.90 19.76
CA ILE A 589 31.04 41.89 20.72
C ILE A 589 32.23 41.19 20.02
N GLY A 590 33.44 41.69 20.24
CA GLY A 590 34.70 41.11 19.73
C GLY A 590 35.50 40.42 20.83
#